data_AF-A0A4Y9SI32-F1
#
_entry.id   AF-A0A4Y9SI32-F1
#
_cell.length_a   1.000
_cell.length_b   1.000
_cell.length_c   1.000
_cell.angle_alpha   90.00
_cell.angle_beta   90.00
_cell.angle_gamma   90.00
#
_symmetry.space_group_name_H-M   'P 1'
#
loop_
_entity.id
_entity.type
_entity.pdbx_description
1 polymer ?
#
loop_
_entity_poly.entity_id
_entity_poly.type
_entity_poly.pdbx_seq_one_letter_code
_entity_poly.pdbx_strand_id
1 'polypeptide(L)'
;MSIPKPTAAELELLQALWPLGPSTAKQVHEAMLADKPDLAYGTVLRLMQIMHGKGILTRDESQRSHVYAPAQAQDALQTNLIKDLMQRAFAGSAKALVQAALRSGISKKERAEIEKLLKEEDK
;
A
#
# COMPACT_ATOMS: atom_id res chain seq x y z
N MET A 1 -19.07 -2.02 7.20
CA MET A 1 -18.88 -2.09 5.74
C MET A 1 -17.46 -2.57 5.49
N SER A 2 -17.23 -3.46 4.53
CA SER A 2 -15.87 -3.92 4.18
C SER A 2 -15.20 -2.87 3.29
N ILE A 3 -13.98 -2.45 3.62
CA ILE A 3 -13.18 -1.57 2.76
C ILE A 3 -12.84 -2.35 1.48
N PRO A 4 -13.08 -1.79 0.28
CA PRO A 4 -12.80 -2.48 -0.96
C PRO A 4 -11.29 -2.60 -1.22
N LYS A 5 -10.90 -3.61 -2.00
CA LYS A 5 -9.52 -3.78 -2.44
C LYS A 5 -9.10 -2.58 -3.31
N PRO A 6 -7.99 -1.89 -3.01
CA PRO A 6 -7.52 -0.77 -3.81
C PRO A 6 -7.04 -1.24 -5.19
N THR A 7 -7.25 -0.39 -6.19
CA THR A 7 -6.61 -0.49 -7.51
C THR A 7 -5.11 -0.16 -7.42
N ALA A 8 -4.36 -0.40 -8.50
CA ALA A 8 -2.92 -0.11 -8.52
C ALA A 8 -2.60 1.36 -8.20
N ALA A 9 -3.34 2.31 -8.80
CA ALA A 9 -3.16 3.73 -8.53
C ALA A 9 -3.51 4.12 -7.08
N GLU A 10 -4.56 3.52 -6.51
CA GLU A 10 -4.96 3.77 -5.12
C GLU A 10 -3.95 3.19 -4.13
N LEU A 11 -3.38 2.02 -4.45
CA LEU A 11 -2.32 1.42 -3.64
C LEU A 11 -1.04 2.26 -3.68
N GLU A 12 -0.70 2.81 -4.84
CA GLU A 12 0.45 3.72 -4.98
C GLU A 12 0.25 5.00 -4.15
N LEU A 13 -0.95 5.57 -4.17
CA LEU A 13 -1.27 6.71 -3.31
C LEU A 13 -1.19 6.36 -1.81
N LEU A 14 -1.65 5.17 -1.42
CA LEU A 14 -1.49 4.68 -0.04
C LEU A 14 -0.02 4.53 0.35
N GLN A 15 0.84 4.04 -0.56
CA GLN A 15 2.28 3.94 -0.33
C GLN A 15 2.94 5.30 -0.10
N ALA A 16 2.51 6.34 -0.82
CA ALA A 16 2.96 7.70 -0.56
C ALA A 16 2.38 8.27 0.75
N LEU A 17 1.15 7.90 1.12
CA LEU A 17 0.45 8.45 2.28
C LEU A 17 0.88 7.84 3.62
N TRP A 18 1.16 6.53 3.69
CA TRP A 18 1.57 5.87 4.94
C TRP A 18 2.78 6.51 5.65
N PRO A 19 3.90 6.82 4.97
CA PRO A 19 5.04 7.45 5.62
C PRO A 19 4.76 8.91 6.02
N LEU A 20 3.84 9.60 5.32
CA LEU A 20 3.45 10.98 5.65
C LEU A 20 2.49 11.06 6.84
N GLY A 21 1.67 10.02 7.05
CA GLY A 21 0.52 10.07 7.96
C GLY A 21 -0.60 10.97 7.43
N PRO A 22 -1.57 11.37 8.28
CA PRO A 22 -2.70 12.20 7.88
C PRO A 22 -2.24 13.48 7.16
N SER A 23 -2.63 13.63 5.89
CA SER A 23 -2.06 14.65 4.99
C SER A 23 -3.09 15.23 4.03
N THR A 24 -2.84 16.46 3.60
CA THR A 24 -3.61 17.12 2.54
C THR A 24 -3.25 16.58 1.16
N ALA A 25 -4.13 16.78 0.17
CA ALA A 25 -3.84 16.41 -1.21
C ALA A 25 -2.58 17.07 -1.77
N LYS A 26 -2.23 18.27 -1.29
CA LYS A 26 -1.03 18.98 -1.70
C LYS A 26 0.24 18.27 -1.21
N GLN A 27 0.27 17.87 0.06
CA GLN A 27 1.43 17.17 0.64
C GLN A 27 1.63 15.80 -0.02
N VAL A 28 0.54 15.07 -0.28
CA VAL A 28 0.62 13.78 -0.99
C VAL A 28 1.12 13.99 -2.43
N HIS A 29 0.61 15.00 -3.12
CA HIS A 29 1.06 15.33 -4.47
C HIS A 29 2.56 15.65 -4.49
N GLU A 30 3.04 16.49 -3.58
CA GLU A 30 4.46 16.83 -3.44
C GLU A 30 5.34 15.59 -3.20
N ALA A 31 4.91 14.66 -2.36
CA ALA A 31 5.63 13.41 -2.12
C ALA A 31 5.68 12.52 -3.37
N MET A 32 4.60 12.47 -4.16
CA MET A 32 4.55 11.66 -5.38
C MET A 32 5.35 12.25 -6.55
N LEU A 33 5.69 13.54 -6.52
CA LEU A 33 6.49 14.17 -7.58
C LEU A 33 7.92 13.62 -7.67
N ALA A 34 8.45 13.04 -6.59
CA ALA A 34 9.78 12.42 -6.59
C ALA A 34 9.87 11.27 -7.61
N ASP A 35 8.82 10.46 -7.70
CA ASP A 35 8.74 9.32 -8.62
C ASP A 35 8.00 9.67 -9.92
N LYS A 36 7.12 10.69 -9.89
CA LYS A 36 6.28 11.11 -11.02
C LYS A 36 6.27 12.64 -11.21
N PRO A 37 7.31 13.20 -11.84
CA PRO A 37 7.45 14.66 -11.99
C PRO A 37 6.30 15.34 -12.74
N ASP A 38 5.67 14.63 -13.69
CA ASP A 38 4.58 15.15 -14.52
C ASP A 38 3.18 14.93 -13.91
N LEU A 39 3.09 14.43 -12.67
CA LEU A 39 1.82 14.16 -12.02
C LEU A 39 1.09 15.47 -11.73
N ALA A 40 -0.12 15.63 -12.28
CA ALA A 40 -0.96 16.80 -12.01
C ALA A 40 -1.63 16.73 -10.63
N TYR A 41 -1.64 17.85 -9.91
CA TYR A 41 -2.32 17.97 -8.60
C TYR A 41 -3.80 17.54 -8.66
N GLY A 42 -4.53 17.93 -9.71
CA GLY A 42 -5.94 17.58 -9.88
C GLY A 42 -6.19 16.07 -9.95
N THR A 43 -5.22 15.30 -10.46
CA THR A 43 -5.29 13.83 -10.51
C THR A 43 -5.19 13.25 -9.10
N VAL A 44 -4.26 13.73 -8.29
CA VAL A 44 -4.09 13.30 -6.88
C VAL A 44 -5.34 13.63 -6.09
N LEU A 45 -5.82 14.88 -6.16
CA LEU A 45 -7.02 15.31 -5.46
C LEU A 45 -8.25 14.47 -5.85
N ARG A 46 -8.47 14.25 -7.14
CA ARG A 46 -9.59 13.42 -7.63
C ARG A 46 -9.47 11.98 -7.13
N LEU A 47 -8.28 11.40 -7.13
CA LEU A 47 -8.04 10.05 -6.66
C LEU A 47 -8.34 9.93 -5.16
N MET A 48 -7.90 10.88 -4.34
CA MET A 48 -8.20 10.90 -2.90
C MET A 48 -9.69 11.04 -2.61
N GLN A 49 -10.42 11.86 -3.39
CA GLN A 49 -11.88 11.97 -3.28
C GLN A 49 -12.59 10.66 -3.62
N ILE A 50 -12.16 9.97 -4.68
CA ILE A 50 -12.69 8.65 -5.05
C ILE A 50 -12.42 7.63 -3.94
N MET A 51 -11.19 7.59 -3.43
CA MET A 51 -10.81 6.67 -2.35
C MET A 51 -11.57 6.95 -1.06
N HIS A 52 -11.84 8.22 -0.74
CA HIS A 52 -12.70 8.58 0.38
C HIS A 52 -14.15 8.10 0.17
N GLY A 53 -14.72 8.31 -1.02
CA GLY A 53 -16.05 7.79 -1.36
C GLY A 53 -16.16 6.26 -1.30
N LYS A 54 -15.04 5.55 -1.53
CA LYS A 54 -14.92 4.09 -1.36
C LYS A 54 -14.71 3.65 0.10
N GLY A 55 -14.46 4.58 1.02
CA GLY A 55 -14.10 4.28 2.40
C GLY A 55 -12.66 3.78 2.59
N ILE A 56 -11.79 3.93 1.59
CA ILE A 56 -10.36 3.60 1.68
C ILE A 56 -9.59 4.68 2.45
N LEU A 57 -10.06 5.94 2.35
CA LEU A 57 -9.55 7.07 3.12
C LEU A 57 -10.64 7.64 4.02
N THR A 58 -10.24 8.08 5.21
CA THR A 58 -11.03 9.01 6.04
C THR A 58 -10.64 10.44 5.69
N ARG A 59 -11.54 11.40 5.96
CA ARG A 59 -11.34 12.82 5.70
C ARG A 59 -11.75 13.63 6.93
N ASP A 60 -10.86 14.48 7.40
CA ASP A 60 -11.16 15.50 8.40
C ASP A 60 -11.60 16.79 7.70
N GLU A 61 -12.82 17.23 8.03
CA GLU A 61 -13.47 18.42 7.47
C GLU A 61 -13.42 19.63 8.43
N SER A 62 -12.86 19.46 9.63
CA SER A 62 -12.68 20.56 10.59
C SER A 62 -11.66 21.60 10.12
N GLN A 63 -10.77 21.19 9.22
CA GLN A 63 -9.72 22.03 8.65
C GLN A 63 -10.14 22.62 7.30
N ARG A 64 -9.74 23.87 7.04
CA ARG A 64 -10.01 24.56 5.76
C ARG A 64 -9.44 23.79 4.57
N SER A 65 -8.31 23.12 4.78
CA SER A 65 -7.76 22.14 3.85
C SER A 65 -8.10 20.75 4.35
N HIS A 66 -8.89 20.00 3.59
CA HIS A 66 -9.21 18.62 3.93
C HIS A 66 -7.95 17.78 4.14
N VAL A 67 -7.87 17.13 5.30
CA VAL A 67 -6.81 16.18 5.66
C VAL A 67 -7.34 14.77 5.47
N TYR A 68 -6.60 13.93 4.77
CA TYR A 68 -6.97 12.54 4.52
C TYR A 68 -6.05 11.59 5.28
N ALA A 69 -6.60 10.49 5.76
CA ALA A 69 -5.83 9.41 6.38
C ALA A 69 -6.27 8.04 5.85
N PRO A 70 -5.36 7.03 5.80
CA PRO A 70 -5.75 5.66 5.50
C PRO A 70 -6.82 5.16 6.47
N ALA A 71 -7.90 4.58 5.95
CA ALA A 71 -8.94 3.98 6.79
C ALA A 71 -8.51 2.64 7.41
N GLN A 72 -7.43 2.04 6.92
CA GLN A 72 -6.85 0.81 7.42
C GLN A 72 -5.33 0.93 7.57
N ALA A 73 -4.78 0.28 8.60
CA ALA A 73 -3.35 0.15 8.79
C ALA A 73 -2.69 -0.59 7.61
N GLN A 74 -1.45 -0.21 7.31
CA GLN A 74 -0.66 -0.78 6.20
C GLN A 74 -0.57 -2.30 6.28
N ASP A 75 -0.17 -2.84 7.44
CA ASP A 75 0.03 -4.28 7.64
C ASP A 75 -1.24 -5.09 7.42
N ALA A 76 -2.39 -4.55 7.85
CA ALA A 76 -3.67 -5.22 7.68
C ALA A 76 -4.08 -5.28 6.20
N LEU A 77 -3.85 -4.21 5.43
CA LEU A 77 -4.09 -4.23 3.99
C LEU A 77 -3.12 -5.19 3.28
N GLN A 78 -1.82 -5.11 3.58
CA GLN A 78 -0.80 -5.97 2.98
C GLN A 78 -1.07 -7.46 3.24
N THR A 79 -1.46 -7.82 4.47
CA THR A 79 -1.84 -9.19 4.84
C THR A 79 -3.01 -9.69 3.99
N ASN A 80 -4.04 -8.85 3.81
CA ASN A 80 -5.19 -9.20 2.98
C ASN A 80 -4.82 -9.36 1.50
N LEU A 81 -3.95 -8.50 0.98
CA LEU A 81 -3.46 -8.59 -0.41
C LEU A 81 -2.66 -9.88 -0.64
N ILE A 82 -1.76 -10.24 0.28
CA ILE A 82 -0.98 -11.48 0.23
C ILE A 82 -1.90 -12.70 0.29
N LYS A 83 -2.87 -12.70 1.20
CA LYS A 83 -3.84 -13.79 1.34
C LYS A 83 -4.66 -13.98 0.06
N ASP A 84 -5.15 -12.89 -0.54
CA ASP A 84 -5.89 -12.94 -1.81
C ASP A 84 -5.01 -13.48 -2.96
N LEU A 85 -3.78 -12.98 -3.07
CA LEU A 85 -2.82 -13.44 -4.09
C LEU A 85 -2.50 -14.93 -3.91
N MET A 86 -2.24 -15.37 -2.69
CA MET A 86 -1.94 -16.76 -2.37
C MET A 86 -3.10 -17.69 -2.76
N GLN A 87 -4.33 -17.31 -2.42
CA GLN A 87 -5.50 -18.13 -2.76
C GLN A 87 -5.77 -18.16 -4.27
N ARG A 88 -5.71 -17.01 -4.94
CA ARG A 88 -6.14 -16.88 -6.34
C ARG A 88 -5.08 -17.29 -7.36
N ALA A 89 -3.81 -17.00 -7.11
CA ALA A 89 -2.73 -17.25 -8.07
C ALA A 89 -1.88 -18.49 -7.73
N PHE A 90 -1.90 -18.93 -6.47
CA PHE A 90 -1.05 -20.02 -5.98
C PHE A 90 -1.84 -21.17 -5.34
N ALA A 91 -3.16 -21.23 -5.57
CA ALA A 91 -4.05 -22.27 -5.05
C ALA A 91 -3.90 -22.52 -3.53
N GLY A 92 -3.66 -21.44 -2.77
CA GLY A 92 -3.48 -21.49 -1.32
C GLY A 92 -2.08 -21.90 -0.85
N SER A 93 -1.12 -22.12 -1.74
CA SER A 93 0.23 -22.57 -1.39
C SER A 93 1.15 -21.39 -1.04
N ALA A 94 1.34 -21.15 0.26
CA ALA A 94 2.34 -20.21 0.76
C ALA A 94 3.75 -20.54 0.25
N LYS A 95 4.10 -21.83 0.20
CA LYS A 95 5.38 -22.30 -0.34
C LYS A 95 5.60 -21.87 -1.79
N ALA A 96 4.57 -22.02 -2.64
CA ALA A 96 4.68 -21.65 -4.05
C ALA A 96 4.84 -20.13 -4.22
N LEU A 97 4.13 -19.34 -3.42
CA LEU A 97 4.27 -17.88 -3.39
C LEU A 97 5.70 -17.47 -3.01
N VAL A 98 6.25 -18.02 -1.92
CA VAL A 98 7.62 -17.72 -1.47
C VAL A 98 8.66 -18.14 -2.51
N GLN A 99 8.50 -19.33 -3.12
CA GLN A 99 9.39 -19.77 -4.19
C GLN A 99 9.36 -18.84 -5.41
N ALA A 100 8.18 -18.33 -5.79
CA ALA A 100 8.06 -17.37 -6.87
C ALA A 100 8.75 -16.04 -6.54
N ALA A 101 8.55 -15.52 -5.32
CA ALA A 101 9.21 -14.31 -4.84
C ALA A 101 10.74 -14.44 -4.84
N LEU A 102 11.27 -15.58 -4.39
CA LEU A 102 12.72 -15.85 -4.40
C LEU A 102 13.31 -15.91 -5.81
N ARG A 103 12.53 -16.30 -6.82
CA ARG A 103 12.96 -16.36 -8.23
C ARG A 103 12.92 -15.01 -8.94
N SER A 104 12.11 -14.05 -8.48
CA SER A 104 11.87 -12.77 -9.17
C SER A 104 12.97 -11.72 -8.97
N GLY A 105 14.15 -12.10 -8.46
CA GLY A 105 15.33 -11.21 -8.43
C GLY A 105 15.73 -10.69 -7.05
N ILE A 106 15.49 -11.46 -5.98
CA ILE A 106 15.97 -11.10 -4.64
C ILE A 106 17.52 -11.06 -4.63
N SER A 107 18.07 -9.97 -4.14
CA SER A 107 19.52 -9.82 -3.99
C SER A 107 20.09 -10.83 -2.98
N LYS A 108 21.40 -11.11 -3.07
CA LYS A 108 22.05 -12.00 -2.09
C LYS A 108 21.88 -11.51 -0.64
N LYS A 109 21.80 -10.20 -0.44
CA LYS A 109 21.62 -9.57 0.88
C LYS A 109 20.22 -9.85 1.43
N GLU A 110 19.18 -9.52 0.66
CA GLU A 110 17.79 -9.77 1.03
C GLU A 110 17.52 -11.26 1.27
N ARG A 111 18.15 -12.15 0.48
CA ARG A 111 18.05 -13.60 0.69
C ARG A 111 18.60 -14.03 2.05
N ALA A 112 19.75 -13.49 2.47
CA ALA A 112 20.34 -13.78 3.77
C ALA A 112 19.49 -13.23 4.93
N GLU A 113 18.87 -12.06 4.75
CA GLU A 113 17.95 -11.46 5.72
C GLU A 113 16.69 -12.32 5.88
N ILE A 114 16.10 -12.81 4.77
CA ILE A 114 14.95 -13.73 4.80
C ILE A 114 15.32 -15.06 5.47
N GLU A 115 16.49 -15.63 5.17
CA GLU A 115 16.96 -16.86 5.82
C GLU A 115 17.16 -16.68 7.33
N LYS A 116 17.51 -15.47 7.78
CA LYS A 116 17.64 -15.15 9.21
C LYS A 116 16.28 -15.06 9.88
N LEU A 117 15.32 -14.36 9.27
CA LEU A 117 13.95 -14.24 9.77
C LEU A 117 13.30 -15.60 9.98
N LEU A 118 13.42 -16.50 8.99
CA LEU A 118 12.86 -17.86 9.07
C LEU A 118 13.45 -18.69 10.22
N LYS A 119 14.72 -18.47 10.59
CA LYS A 119 15.37 -19.16 11.71
C LYS A 119 15.03 -18.56 13.08
N GLU A 120 14.62 -17.29 13.11
CA GLU A 120 14.23 -16.59 14.34
C GLU A 120 12.78 -16.93 14.74
N GLU A 121 11.91 -17.25 13.78
CA GLU A 121 10.51 -17.70 14.05
C GLU A 121 10.38 -19.18 14.50
N ASP A 122 11.43 -20.00 14.33
CA ASP A 122 11.49 -21.40 14.80
C ASP A 122 11.92 -21.54 16.28
N LYS A 123 11.98 -20.43 17.04
CA LYS A 123 12.26 -20.38 18.48
C LYS A 123 11.05 -19.89 19.28
#